data_AF-A0A2H0N008-F1
#
_entry.id   AF-A0A2H0N008-F1
#
_cell.length_a   1.000
_cell.length_b   1.000
_cell.length_c   1.000
_cell.angle_alpha   90.00
_cell.angle_beta   90.00
_cell.angle_gamma   90.00
#
_symmetry.space_group_name_H-M   'P 1'
#
loop_
_entity.id
_entity.type
_entity.pdbx_description
1 polymer ?
#
loop_
_entity_poly.entity_id
_entity_poly.type
_entity_poly.pdbx_seq_one_letter_code
_entity_poly.pdbx_strand_id
1 'polypeptide(L)'
;MAIFLEYLTWHFFEMPKNIFLGIKNFLFFGLNYFSIPLLFKTLFSPWRQYRWVSSTRGLDIGVWFEARFSNLISRTIGAIMRIILILIGLFVEVFFLIGGIIILFDWLVLPILSIFGLYHGFRILL
;
A
#
# COMPACT_ATOMS: atom_id res chain seq x y z
N MET A 1 13.88 25.08 33.08
CA MET A 1 13.39 25.75 31.85
C MET A 1 13.78 24.98 30.59
N ALA A 2 15.06 24.58 30.42
CA ALA A 2 15.53 23.85 29.23
C ALA A 2 14.77 22.53 28.94
N ILE A 3 14.62 21.67 29.95
CA ILE A 3 14.02 20.32 29.78
C ILE A 3 12.54 20.38 29.35
N PHE A 4 11.77 21.35 29.85
CA PHE A 4 10.37 21.49 29.47
C PHE A 4 10.21 21.93 28.02
N LEU A 5 11.03 22.87 27.56
CA LEU A 5 11.04 23.30 26.17
C LEU A 5 11.51 22.17 25.25
N GLU A 6 12.53 21.42 25.67
CA GLU A 6 13.04 20.24 24.95
C GLU A 6 11.96 19.14 24.83
N TYR A 7 11.20 18.90 25.89
CA TYR A 7 10.05 18.00 25.83
C TYR A 7 9.00 18.48 24.84
N LEU A 8 8.65 19.76 24.83
CA LEU A 8 7.67 20.32 23.89
C LEU A 8 8.17 20.22 22.43
N THR A 9 9.45 20.49 22.18
CA THR A 9 10.02 20.35 20.84
C THR A 9 10.01 18.90 20.37
N TRP A 10 10.40 17.99 21.25
CA TRP A 10 10.38 16.56 20.97
C TRP A 10 8.97 16.05 20.67
N HIS A 11 8.01 16.43 21.51
CA HIS A 11 6.65 15.92 21.46
C HIS A 11 5.86 16.44 20.24
N PHE A 12 5.99 17.74 19.92
CA PHE A 12 5.19 18.36 18.86
C PHE A 12 5.88 18.47 17.50
N PHE A 13 7.21 18.35 17.45
CA PHE A 13 7.96 18.53 16.19
C PHE A 13 8.78 17.31 15.81
N GLU A 14 9.60 16.78 16.71
CA GLU A 14 10.53 15.70 16.35
C GLU A 14 9.80 14.37 16.17
N MET A 15 9.01 13.95 17.15
CA MET A 15 8.33 12.66 17.10
C MET A 15 7.22 12.60 16.05
N PRO A 16 6.36 13.62 15.88
CA PRO A 16 5.41 13.66 14.78
C PRO A 16 6.09 13.51 13.42
N LYS A 17 7.22 14.19 13.21
CA LYS A 17 8.02 14.04 11.98
C LYS A 17 8.53 12.60 11.79
N ASN A 18 8.98 11.95 12.86
CA ASN A 18 9.41 10.55 12.80
C ASN A 18 8.24 9.59 12.53
N ILE A 19 7.07 9.85 13.10
CA ILE A 19 5.84 9.09 12.82
C ILE A 19 5.47 9.25 11.34
N PHE A 20 5.44 10.47 10.81
CA PHE A 20 5.21 10.72 9.38
C PHE A 20 6.20 9.98 8.47
N LEU A 21 7.48 9.95 8.84
CA LEU A 21 8.49 9.17 8.12
C LEU A 21 8.18 7.67 8.18
N GLY A 22 7.76 7.17 9.34
CA GLY A 22 7.30 5.79 9.52
C GLY A 22 6.14 5.44 8.60
N ILE A 23 5.10 6.28 8.57
CA ILE A 23 3.94 6.12 7.68
C ILE A 23 4.41 6.03 6.23
N LYS A 24 5.25 6.97 5.78
CA LYS A 24 5.81 6.95 4.42
C LYS A 24 6.56 5.66 4.12
N ASN A 25 7.35 5.15 5.06
CA ASN A 25 8.10 3.90 4.89
C ASN A 25 7.17 2.69 4.78
N PHE A 26 6.11 2.61 5.59
CA PHE A 26 5.11 1.54 5.49
C PHE A 26 4.35 1.58 4.16
N LEU A 27 3.94 2.77 3.70
CA LEU A 27 3.30 2.92 2.40
C LEU A 27 4.25 2.51 1.27
N PHE A 28 5.51 2.95 1.31
CA PHE A 28 6.49 2.53 0.31
C PHE A 28 6.74 1.02 0.36
N PHE A 29 6.79 0.44 1.56
CA PHE A 29 6.91 -1.00 1.74
C PHE A 29 5.75 -1.76 1.09
N GLY A 30 4.49 -1.39 1.34
CA GLY A 30 3.34 -2.08 0.78
C GLY A 30 3.29 -1.96 -0.76
N LEU A 31 3.58 -0.78 -1.32
CA LEU A 31 3.68 -0.58 -2.76
C LEU A 31 4.71 -1.52 -3.41
N ASN A 32 5.84 -1.76 -2.75
CA ASN A 32 6.89 -2.67 -3.22
C ASN A 32 6.53 -4.14 -2.99
N TYR A 33 5.99 -4.48 -1.82
CA TYR A 33 5.59 -5.84 -1.47
C TYR A 33 4.56 -6.40 -2.46
N PHE A 34 3.53 -5.61 -2.78
CA PHE A 34 2.54 -5.96 -3.81
C PHE A 34 3.01 -5.66 -5.23
N SER A 35 4.22 -5.08 -5.41
CA SER A 35 4.77 -4.71 -6.71
C SER A 35 3.81 -3.88 -7.56
N ILE A 36 3.01 -3.01 -6.93
CA ILE A 36 1.93 -2.25 -7.58
C ILE A 36 2.42 -1.48 -8.81
N PRO A 37 3.56 -0.73 -8.77
CA PRO A 37 4.06 -0.03 -9.95
C PRO A 37 4.36 -0.96 -11.13
N LEU A 38 4.86 -2.18 -10.84
CA LEU A 38 5.17 -3.17 -11.86
C LEU A 38 3.89 -3.80 -12.43
N LEU A 39 2.89 -4.09 -11.59
CA LEU A 39 1.61 -4.63 -12.01
C LEU A 39 0.88 -3.67 -12.96
N PHE A 40 0.92 -2.36 -12.66
CA PHE A 40 0.39 -1.33 -13.57
C PHE A 40 1.15 -1.30 -14.92
N LYS A 41 2.49 -1.32 -14.90
CA LYS A 41 3.29 -1.32 -16.14
C LYS A 41 3.07 -2.57 -17.00
N THR A 42 2.74 -3.70 -16.37
CA THR A 42 2.59 -4.99 -17.04
C THR A 42 1.14 -5.40 -17.25
N LEU A 43 0.16 -4.51 -17.02
CA LEU A 43 -1.27 -4.83 -17.00
C LEU A 43 -1.71 -5.58 -18.27
N PHE A 44 -1.32 -5.05 -19.44
CA PHE A 44 -1.62 -5.65 -20.76
C PHE A 44 -0.48 -6.51 -21.33
N SER A 45 0.54 -6.83 -20.53
CA SER A 45 1.64 -7.70 -20.96
C SER A 45 1.17 -9.15 -21.13
N PRO A 46 1.64 -9.90 -22.16
CA PRO A 46 1.32 -11.30 -22.36
C PRO A 46 1.51 -12.13 -21.08
N TRP A 47 0.51 -12.94 -20.74
CA TRP A 47 0.57 -13.79 -19.57
C TRP A 47 1.38 -15.05 -19.87
N ARG A 48 2.36 -15.36 -18.99
CA ARG A 48 3.30 -16.50 -19.08
C ARG A 48 3.98 -16.70 -20.44
N GLN A 49 4.15 -15.63 -21.23
CA GLN A 49 4.73 -15.72 -22.57
C GLN A 49 4.05 -16.75 -23.49
N TYR A 50 2.79 -17.13 -23.25
CA TYR A 50 2.02 -17.92 -24.23
C TYR A 50 1.81 -17.06 -25.47
N ARG A 51 2.72 -17.18 -26.42
CA ARG A 51 2.58 -16.66 -27.77
C ARG A 51 2.26 -17.86 -28.63
N TRP A 52 0.99 -18.00 -29.00
CA TRP A 52 0.64 -18.87 -30.10
C TRP A 52 1.29 -18.28 -31.36
N VAL A 53 2.38 -18.92 -31.82
CA VAL A 53 3.04 -18.56 -33.07
C VAL A 53 2.37 -19.39 -34.15
N SER A 54 1.74 -18.73 -35.12
CA SER A 54 1.24 -19.35 -36.33
C SER A 54 2.42 -19.84 -37.16
N SER A 55 2.93 -21.04 -36.88
CA SER A 55 3.99 -21.69 -37.65
C SER A 55 3.36 -22.54 -38.75
N THR A 56 2.76 -21.88 -39.75
CA THR A 56 2.29 -22.55 -40.96
C THR A 56 3.04 -21.95 -42.15
N ARG A 57 3.57 -22.79 -43.05
CA ARG A 57 4.12 -22.36 -44.34
C ARG A 57 2.95 -21.95 -45.25
N GLY A 58 2.47 -20.71 -45.13
CA GLY A 58 1.38 -20.14 -45.93
C GLY A 58 0.54 -19.10 -45.17
N LEU A 59 -0.26 -18.30 -45.88
CA LEU A 59 -1.26 -17.39 -45.31
C LEU A 59 -2.55 -18.17 -45.00
N ASP A 60 -2.57 -18.88 -43.87
CA ASP A 60 -3.82 -19.45 -43.34
C ASP A 60 -4.49 -18.43 -42.41
N ILE A 61 -5.48 -17.73 -42.96
CA ILE A 61 -6.20 -16.65 -42.27
C ILE A 61 -6.94 -17.20 -41.03
N GLY A 62 -7.43 -18.45 -41.07
CA GLY A 62 -8.15 -19.07 -39.96
C GLY A 62 -7.24 -19.26 -38.74
N VAL A 63 -6.08 -19.89 -38.96
CA VAL A 63 -5.07 -20.11 -37.91
C VAL A 63 -4.53 -18.79 -37.35
N TRP A 64 -4.38 -17.77 -38.21
CA TRP A 64 -3.95 -16.44 -37.78
C TRP A 64 -4.95 -15.78 -36.82
N PHE A 65 -6.25 -15.82 -37.14
CA PHE A 65 -7.30 -15.27 -36.28
C PHE A 65 -7.40 -16.03 -34.96
N GLU A 66 -7.34 -17.35 -34.99
CA GLU A 66 -7.40 -18.20 -33.80
C GLU A 66 -6.26 -17.90 -32.82
N ALA A 67 -5.03 -17.79 -33.33
CA ALA A 67 -3.88 -17.41 -32.52
C ALA A 67 -4.03 -16.00 -31.93
N ARG A 68 -4.59 -15.05 -32.69
CA ARG A 68 -4.79 -13.67 -32.23
C ARG A 68 -5.84 -13.58 -31.12
N PHE A 69 -6.98 -14.27 -31.27
CA PHE A 69 -8.03 -14.34 -30.27
C PHE A 69 -7.55 -15.05 -29.00
N SER A 70 -6.83 -16.16 -29.14
CA SER A 70 -6.26 -16.90 -28.01
C SER A 70 -5.27 -16.05 -27.20
N ASN A 71 -4.41 -15.30 -27.89
CA ASN A 71 -3.49 -14.35 -27.24
C ASN A 71 -4.24 -13.19 -26.56
N LEU A 72 -5.36 -12.72 -27.12
CA LEU A 72 -6.18 -11.68 -26.51
C LEU A 72 -6.81 -12.18 -25.20
N ILE A 73 -7.43 -13.36 -25.22
CA ILE A 73 -8.03 -13.98 -24.03
C ILE A 73 -6.99 -14.14 -22.91
N SER A 74 -5.81 -14.68 -23.24
CA SER A 74 -4.72 -14.85 -22.27
C SER A 74 -4.27 -13.52 -21.64
N ARG A 75 -4.15 -12.44 -22.45
CA ARG A 75 -3.83 -11.10 -21.94
C ARG A 75 -4.93 -10.54 -21.04
N THR A 76 -6.20 -10.76 -21.37
CA THR A 76 -7.34 -10.32 -20.55
C THR A 76 -7.35 -11.01 -19.20
N ILE A 77 -7.16 -12.33 -19.15
CA ILE A 77 -7.08 -13.08 -17.89
C ILE A 77 -5.90 -12.57 -17.04
N GLY A 78 -4.73 -12.39 -17.66
CA GLY A 78 -3.57 -11.82 -16.98
C GLY A 78 -3.83 -10.41 -16.43
N ALA A 79 -4.53 -9.56 -17.19
CA ALA A 79 -4.91 -8.22 -16.76
C ALA A 79 -5.88 -8.26 -15.55
N ILE A 80 -6.90 -9.13 -15.58
CA ILE A 80 -7.86 -9.31 -14.49
C ILE A 80 -7.12 -9.69 -13.19
N MET A 81 -6.23 -10.68 -13.25
CA MET A 81 -5.47 -11.12 -12.07
C MET A 81 -4.59 -9.99 -11.51
N ARG A 82 -3.92 -9.21 -12.37
CA ARG A 82 -3.10 -8.06 -11.95
C ARG A 82 -3.96 -6.96 -11.33
N ILE A 83 -5.14 -6.69 -11.88
CA ILE A 83 -6.09 -5.71 -11.31
C ILE A 83 -6.51 -6.14 -9.91
N ILE A 84 -6.86 -7.41 -9.70
CA ILE A 84 -7.23 -7.93 -8.38
C ILE A 84 -6.08 -7.72 -7.37
N LEU A 85 -4.85 -8.06 -7.75
CA LEU A 85 -3.68 -7.86 -6.89
C LEU A 85 -3.43 -6.37 -6.58
N ILE A 86 -3.60 -5.49 -7.57
CA ILE A 86 -3.51 -4.03 -7.37
C ILE A 86 -4.57 -3.57 -6.37
N LEU A 87 -5.82 -4.01 -6.52
CA LEU A 87 -6.92 -3.63 -5.63
C LEU A 87 -6.67 -4.08 -4.20
N ILE A 88 -6.21 -5.33 -4.00
CA ILE A 88 -5.86 -5.86 -2.67
C ILE A 88 -4.70 -5.05 -2.08
N GLY A 89 -3.66 -4.79 -2.86
CA GLY A 89 -2.51 -4.01 -2.39
C GLY A 89 -2.91 -2.60 -1.98
N LEU A 90 -3.69 -1.89 -2.80
CA LEU A 90 -4.22 -0.57 -2.48
C LEU A 90 -5.16 -0.59 -1.27
N PHE A 91 -5.95 -1.65 -1.08
CA PHE A 91 -6.76 -1.81 0.11
C PHE A 91 -5.89 -1.91 1.37
N VAL A 92 -4.80 -2.68 1.33
CA VAL A 92 -3.84 -2.76 2.46
C VAL A 92 -3.15 -1.41 2.72
N GLU A 93 -2.77 -0.67 1.68
CA GLU A 93 -2.22 0.69 1.81
C GLU A 93 -3.13 1.63 2.61
N VAL A 94 -4.46 1.53 2.40
CA VAL A 94 -5.44 2.32 3.16
C VAL A 94 -5.37 1.99 4.66
N PHE A 95 -5.19 0.73 5.06
CA PHE A 95 -5.01 0.39 6.47
C PHE A 95 -3.72 0.95 7.06
N PHE A 96 -2.61 0.92 6.32
CA PHE A 96 -1.37 1.52 6.78
C PHE A 96 -1.51 3.03 6.97
N LEU A 97 -2.21 3.71 6.06
CA LEU A 97 -2.49 5.14 6.18
C LEU A 97 -3.35 5.43 7.42
N ILE A 98 -4.47 4.70 7.59
CA ILE A 98 -5.39 4.88 8.72
C ILE A 98 -4.68 4.60 10.04
N GLY A 99 -3.96 3.47 10.15
CA GLY A 99 -3.20 3.12 11.35
C GLY A 99 -2.13 4.15 11.67
N GLY A 100 -1.44 4.67 10.65
CA GLY A 100 -0.49 5.76 10.79
C GLY A 100 -1.10 7.04 11.35
N ILE A 101 -2.26 7.45 10.83
CA ILE A 101 -3.00 8.62 11.30
C ILE A 101 -3.47 8.43 12.75
N ILE A 102 -3.96 7.24 13.11
CA ILE A 102 -4.35 6.91 14.49
C ILE A 102 -3.15 7.05 15.43
N ILE A 103 -2.00 6.46 15.09
CA ILE A 103 -0.77 6.57 15.90
C ILE A 103 -0.35 8.03 16.09
N LEU A 104 -0.43 8.84 15.02
CA LEU A 104 -0.11 10.26 15.10
C LEU A 104 -1.07 11.02 16.03
N PHE A 105 -2.37 10.73 15.92
CA PHE A 105 -3.39 11.35 16.75
C PHE A 105 -3.22 10.95 18.22
N ASP A 106 -3.07 9.65 18.49
CA ASP A 106 -2.84 9.12 19.83
C ASP A 106 -1.59 9.75 20.46
N TRP A 107 -0.52 9.94 19.68
CA TRP A 107 0.69 10.61 20.13
C TRP A 107 0.42 12.05 20.60
N LEU A 108 -0.32 12.85 19.82
CA LEU A 108 -0.61 14.25 20.14
C LEU A 108 -1.53 14.40 21.37
N VAL A 109 -2.42 13.43 21.59
CA VAL A 109 -3.38 13.45 22.72
C VAL A 109 -2.78 12.81 23.98
N LEU A 110 -1.66 12.08 23.85
CA LEU A 110 -0.99 11.37 24.94
C LEU A 110 -0.72 12.21 26.21
N PRO A 111 -0.30 13.49 26.14
CA PRO A 111 -0.12 14.30 27.34
C PRO A 111 -1.43 14.53 28.11
N ILE A 112 -2.54 14.73 27.39
CA ILE A 112 -3.87 14.94 27.97
C ILE A 112 -4.36 13.65 28.62
N LEU A 113 -4.22 12.52 27.93
CA LEU A 113 -4.57 11.20 28.46
C LEU A 113 -3.78 10.87 29.72
N SER A 114 -2.51 11.24 29.76
CA SER A 114 -1.64 11.01 30.91
C SER A 114 -2.12 11.79 32.14
N ILE A 115 -2.46 13.07 31.97
CA ILE A 115 -3.00 13.91 33.05
C ILE A 115 -4.36 13.38 33.53
N PHE A 116 -5.24 13.04 32.59
CA PHE A 116 -6.58 12.52 32.89
C PHE A 116 -6.52 11.18 33.64
N GLY A 117 -5.65 10.27 33.19
CA GLY A 117 -5.42 8.98 33.84
C GLY A 117 -4.90 9.12 35.27
N LEU A 118 -3.94 10.03 35.49
CA LEU A 118 -3.44 10.33 36.83
C LEU A 118 -4.55 10.88 37.73
N TYR A 119 -5.33 11.86 37.24
CA TYR A 119 -6.43 12.45 38.00
C TYR A 119 -7.47 11.41 38.44
N HIS A 120 -7.92 10.55 37.52
CA HIS A 120 -8.87 9.50 37.84
C HIS A 120 -8.28 8.43 38.78
N GLY A 121 -7.00 8.10 38.62
CA GLY A 121 -6.29 7.19 39.52
C GLY A 121 -6.29 7.69 40.97
N PHE A 122 -5.93 8.96 41.21
CA PHE A 122 -5.95 9.54 42.55
C PHE A 122 -7.36 9.60 43.14
N ARG A 123 -8.38 9.88 42.33
CA ARG A 123 -9.77 9.92 42.78
C ARG A 123 -10.30 8.56 43.25
N ILE A 124 -9.79 7.45 42.72
CA ILE A 124 -10.21 6.10 43.14
C ILE A 124 -9.51 5.68 44.44
N LEU A 125 -8.31 6.21 44.70
CA LEU A 125 -7.49 5.86 45.85
C LEU A 125 -7.86 6.64 47.14
N LEU A 126 -8.48 7.81 47.01
CA LEU A 126 -8.97 8.67 48.10
C LEU A 126 -10.45 8.38 48.39
#